data_AF-A0A3A9ATP0-F1
#
_entry.id   AF-A0A3A9ATP0-F1
#
_cell.length_a   1.000
_cell.length_b   1.000
_cell.length_c   1.000
_cell.angle_alpha   90.00
_cell.angle_beta   90.00
_cell.angle_gamma   90.00
#
_symmetry.space_group_name_H-M   'P 1'
#
loop_
_entity.id
_entity.type
_entity.pdbx_description
1 polymer ?
#
loop_
_entity_poly.entity_id
_entity_poly.type
_entity_poly.pdbx_seq_one_letter_code
_entity_poly.pdbx_strand_id
1 'polypeptide(L)'
;MTSRNHTSHCSAKETHSAAARLVSVVVALSLLALALCLSACTSNQPQAEPQAQSDSKSVTTPTDDSEVSEALVIYLQGDQALFVDQETNTPYVPTLPLGQIYDAEGNHINASDFAVGNIVQVSGNGIMLESYPGQYPGIARVQVLEQGNPADADAYADVIEMWAGGADESAVPYASLEYSSDLGQITLSLDAYDYEWHTADGQTLEKDASLDTDAADGSDVISDSVLDASITAPTQATLSFSHTATAITIERESVALNGQGKIVENEGAGTISVACSQIENNQYTFDIEPGYLYEIEAHFDNGEADFAFHTLNK
;
A
#
# COMPACT_ATOMS: atom_id res chain seq x y z
N MET A 1 10.49 -41.86 -16.20
CA MET A 1 10.98 -40.47 -16.40
C MET A 1 10.10 -39.60 -15.54
N THR A 2 10.59 -39.20 -14.38
CA THR A 2 9.81 -38.54 -13.34
C THR A 2 10.03 -37.03 -13.50
N SER A 3 9.03 -36.32 -14.01
CA SER A 3 9.04 -34.86 -14.10
C SER A 3 8.83 -34.29 -12.70
N ARG A 4 9.75 -33.44 -12.24
CA ARG A 4 9.58 -32.63 -11.04
C ARG A 4 8.90 -31.34 -11.48
N ASN A 5 7.62 -31.17 -11.16
CA ASN A 5 6.98 -29.86 -11.22
C ASN A 5 7.61 -28.99 -10.12
N HIS A 6 8.09 -27.82 -10.51
CA HIS A 6 8.55 -26.78 -9.60
C HIS A 6 7.35 -25.87 -9.35
N THR A 7 6.66 -26.10 -8.23
CA THR A 7 5.62 -25.19 -7.73
C THR A 7 6.33 -23.97 -7.15
N SER A 8 6.19 -22.81 -7.79
CA SER A 8 6.70 -21.54 -7.26
C SER A 8 5.65 -20.97 -6.32
N HIS A 9 5.84 -21.14 -5.01
CA HIS A 9 5.03 -20.46 -4.00
C HIS A 9 5.58 -19.04 -3.76
N CYS A 10 4.74 -18.02 -3.91
CA CYS A 10 4.99 -16.71 -3.33
C CYS A 10 4.71 -16.79 -1.83
N SER A 11 5.74 -17.11 -1.04
CA SER A 11 5.66 -17.08 0.43
C SER A 11 6.03 -15.70 0.93
N ALA A 12 5.19 -15.10 1.77
CA ALA A 12 5.47 -13.87 2.49
C ALA A 12 6.70 -14.06 3.39
N LYS A 13 7.89 -13.76 2.84
CA LYS A 13 9.13 -13.67 3.60
C LYS A 13 9.54 -12.21 3.66
N GLU A 14 9.47 -11.66 4.86
CA GLU A 14 10.14 -10.41 5.22
C GLU A 14 11.60 -10.49 4.77
N THR A 15 11.95 -9.69 3.78
CA THR A 15 13.32 -9.56 3.31
C THR A 15 13.85 -8.20 3.76
N HIS A 16 14.48 -8.18 4.93
CA HIS A 16 15.43 -7.12 5.28
C HIS A 16 16.60 -7.16 4.28
N SER A 17 16.58 -6.29 3.28
CA SER A 17 17.70 -6.11 2.36
C SER A 17 18.53 -4.88 2.77
N ALA A 18 19.68 -5.18 3.39
CA ALA A 18 20.77 -4.24 3.57
C ALA A 18 21.47 -3.99 2.22
N ALA A 19 21.50 -2.74 1.73
CA ALA A 19 22.29 -2.39 0.56
C ALA A 19 23.04 -1.06 0.73
N ALA A 20 24.30 -1.22 1.13
CA ALA A 20 25.52 -0.56 0.66
C ALA A 20 25.47 0.88 0.10
N ARG A 21 26.18 1.74 0.83
CA ARG A 21 26.64 3.09 0.45
C ARG A 21 27.46 3.08 -0.85
N LEU A 22 27.17 4.03 -1.75
CA LEU A 22 28.10 4.50 -2.78
C LEU A 22 28.19 6.02 -2.76
N VAL A 23 29.31 6.50 -2.21
CA VAL A 23 29.76 7.89 -2.27
C VAL A 23 30.27 8.17 -3.68
N SER A 24 29.78 9.23 -4.33
CA SER A 24 30.42 9.80 -5.51
C SER A 24 30.68 11.28 -5.30
N VAL A 25 31.97 11.58 -5.16
CA VAL A 25 32.57 12.91 -5.07
C VAL A 25 32.63 13.52 -6.48
N VAL A 26 32.11 14.74 -6.65
CA VAL A 26 32.47 15.59 -7.79
C VAL A 26 32.92 16.94 -7.26
N VAL A 27 34.24 17.16 -7.31
CA VAL A 27 34.90 18.43 -7.07
C VAL A 27 35.06 19.13 -8.43
N ALA A 28 34.55 20.36 -8.54
CA ALA A 28 34.95 21.27 -9.61
C ALA A 28 35.24 22.65 -9.01
N LEU A 29 36.53 22.96 -8.84
CA LEU A 29 37.06 24.29 -8.57
C LEU A 29 37.03 25.13 -9.84
N SER A 30 36.61 26.40 -9.73
CA SER A 30 37.12 27.49 -10.58
C SER A 30 37.14 28.82 -9.81
N LEU A 31 38.37 29.22 -9.44
CA LEU A 31 38.76 30.57 -9.00
C LEU A 31 38.97 31.45 -10.25
N LEU A 32 38.70 32.77 -10.17
CA LEU A 32 39.74 33.83 -10.01
C LEU A 32 39.23 35.26 -10.34
N ALA A 33 39.56 36.20 -9.43
CA ALA A 33 39.98 37.62 -9.62
C ALA A 33 39.01 38.67 -10.22
N LEU A 34 39.03 39.98 -9.87
CA LEU A 34 39.70 40.80 -8.84
C LEU A 34 39.15 42.26 -8.94
N ALA A 35 39.10 42.97 -7.80
CA ALA A 35 39.34 44.41 -7.55
C ALA A 35 38.40 45.53 -8.10
N LEU A 36 37.97 46.43 -7.19
CA LEU A 36 38.51 47.81 -7.03
C LEU A 36 37.96 48.53 -5.79
N CYS A 37 38.79 49.42 -5.23
CA CYS A 37 38.76 50.06 -3.91
C CYS A 37 37.81 51.27 -3.78
N LEU A 38 37.46 51.67 -2.54
CA LEU A 38 37.83 52.96 -1.91
C LEU A 38 37.18 53.14 -0.52
N SER A 39 37.94 53.70 0.42
CA SER A 39 37.54 54.08 1.79
C SER A 39 37.31 55.59 1.89
N ALA A 40 36.32 56.03 2.66
CA ALA A 40 36.29 57.37 3.30
C ALA A 40 35.36 57.36 4.53
N CYS A 41 35.87 57.85 5.66
CA CYS A 41 35.15 58.06 6.92
C CYS A 41 34.60 59.50 6.99
N THR A 42 33.38 59.71 7.50
CA THR A 42 33.04 60.84 8.39
C THR A 42 31.69 60.61 9.08
N SER A 43 31.56 61.14 10.30
CA SER A 43 30.48 60.96 11.29
C SER A 43 29.39 62.04 11.21
N ASN A 44 28.11 61.65 11.33
CA ASN A 44 27.04 62.38 12.05
C ASN A 44 25.72 61.56 12.04
N GLN A 45 25.07 61.43 13.20
CA GLN A 45 23.67 61.00 13.38
C GLN A 45 22.79 62.24 13.64
N PRO A 46 21.42 62.21 13.62
CA PRO A 46 20.50 61.06 13.47
C PRO A 46 19.27 61.27 12.54
N GLN A 47 18.69 60.20 11.97
CA GLN A 47 17.26 59.80 12.06
C GLN A 47 16.89 58.61 11.13
N ALA A 48 16.36 57.55 11.77
CA ALA A 48 15.35 56.54 11.39
C ALA A 48 15.32 55.94 9.96
N GLU A 49 15.61 54.63 9.80
CA GLU A 49 14.70 53.46 9.75
C GLU A 49 15.48 52.19 9.26
N PRO A 50 14.98 50.94 9.45
CA PRO A 50 15.72 49.87 10.13
C PRO A 50 16.59 48.97 9.25
N GLN A 51 17.67 48.45 9.84
CA GLN A 51 18.53 47.44 9.25
C GLN A 51 17.80 46.09 9.14
N ALA A 52 17.91 45.45 7.97
CA ALA A 52 17.72 44.01 7.84
C ALA A 52 19.05 43.42 7.37
N GLN A 53 19.77 42.78 8.28
CA GLN A 53 20.84 41.86 7.92
C GLN A 53 20.65 40.56 8.69
N SER A 54 20.53 39.50 7.88
CA SER A 54 20.74 38.07 8.16
C SER A 54 20.01 37.47 9.35
N ASP A 55 19.16 36.48 9.07
CA ASP A 55 19.22 35.24 9.83
C ASP A 55 18.63 34.04 9.08
N SER A 56 19.25 32.91 9.39
CA SER A 56 18.88 31.52 9.10
C SER A 56 17.36 31.32 8.97
N LYS A 57 16.91 30.62 7.91
CA LYS A 57 15.51 30.17 7.82
C LYS A 57 15.29 29.13 8.91
N SER A 58 14.78 29.64 10.02
CA SER A 58 14.30 28.95 11.20
C SER A 58 13.32 27.86 10.82
N VAL A 59 13.53 26.70 11.44
CA VAL A 59 12.48 25.74 11.81
C VAL A 59 11.29 26.53 12.34
N THR A 60 10.11 26.33 11.76
CA THR A 60 8.85 26.81 12.36
C THR A 60 8.50 25.92 13.53
N THR A 61 8.84 26.40 14.72
CA THR A 61 8.34 25.96 16.01
C THR A 61 6.80 26.08 16.04
N PRO A 62 6.07 25.21 16.77
CA PRO A 62 4.65 25.43 17.04
C PRO A 62 4.40 26.86 17.54
N THR A 63 3.39 27.54 16.99
CA THR A 63 2.93 28.83 17.49
C THR A 63 2.46 28.71 18.95
N ASP A 64 2.63 29.77 19.75
CA ASP A 64 2.30 29.84 21.20
C ASP A 64 0.87 29.40 21.58
N ASP A 65 -0.05 29.26 20.62
CA ASP A 65 -1.44 28.84 20.81
C ASP A 65 -1.68 27.34 20.50
N SER A 66 -0.64 26.52 20.29
CA SER A 66 -0.82 25.08 20.05
C SER A 66 -1.01 24.31 21.35
N GLU A 67 -2.11 23.56 21.44
CA GLU A 67 -2.30 22.52 22.45
C GLU A 67 -1.34 21.37 22.18
N VAL A 68 -0.74 20.84 23.25
CA VAL A 68 0.24 19.76 23.21
C VAL A 68 -0.30 18.58 24.01
N SER A 69 -0.41 17.42 23.38
CA SER A 69 -0.78 16.17 24.05
C SER A 69 0.19 15.04 23.71
N GLU A 70 0.20 14.00 24.55
CA GLU A 70 0.93 12.76 24.31
C GLU A 70 -0.03 11.68 23.82
N ALA A 71 0.39 10.89 22.83
CA ALA A 71 -0.43 9.85 22.24
C ALA A 71 0.38 8.58 21.97
N LEU A 72 -0.27 7.43 22.15
CA LEU A 72 0.23 6.13 21.71
C LEU A 72 -0.23 5.85 20.29
N VAL A 73 0.67 5.38 19.44
CA VAL A 73 0.38 4.95 18.08
C VAL A 73 -0.06 3.49 18.09
N ILE A 74 -1.33 3.22 17.79
CA ILE A 74 -1.89 1.87 17.89
C ILE A 74 -2.15 1.22 16.53
N TYR A 75 -2.19 2.00 15.45
CA TYR A 75 -2.33 1.48 14.08
C TYR A 75 -1.63 2.40 13.08
N LEU A 76 -0.99 1.79 12.07
CA LEU A 76 -0.42 2.45 10.89
C LEU A 76 -0.55 1.53 9.66
N GLN A 77 -1.19 2.03 8.60
CA GLN A 77 -1.12 1.43 7.25
C GLN A 77 -1.22 2.53 6.20
N GLY A 78 -0.17 2.71 5.38
CA GLY A 78 -0.11 3.80 4.40
C GLY A 78 -0.32 5.16 5.07
N ASP A 79 -1.36 5.88 4.64
CA ASP A 79 -1.76 7.18 5.21
C ASP A 79 -2.76 7.07 6.37
N GLN A 80 -3.20 5.86 6.72
CA GLN A 80 -4.10 5.61 7.84
C GLN A 80 -3.32 5.44 9.13
N ALA A 81 -3.75 6.14 10.17
CA ALA A 81 -3.20 6.02 11.51
C ALA A 81 -4.31 6.08 12.55
N LEU A 82 -4.10 5.41 13.68
CA LEU A 82 -4.96 5.53 14.85
C LEU A 82 -4.09 5.77 16.08
N PHE A 83 -4.38 6.85 16.80
CA PHE A 83 -3.67 7.27 18.01
C PHE A 83 -4.60 7.15 19.21
N VAL A 84 -4.03 6.96 20.39
CA VAL A 84 -4.74 7.02 21.67
C VAL A 84 -4.12 8.11 22.52
N ASP A 85 -4.93 9.10 22.89
CA ASP A 85 -4.50 10.14 23.84
C ASP A 85 -4.16 9.51 25.19
N GLN A 86 -2.95 9.78 25.71
CA GLN A 86 -2.46 9.16 26.94
C GLN A 86 -3.13 9.70 28.21
N GLU A 87 -3.70 10.91 28.18
CA GLU A 87 -4.41 11.49 29.32
C GLU A 87 -5.84 10.95 29.41
N THR A 88 -6.57 10.95 28.29
CA THR A 88 -7.99 10.58 28.27
C THR A 88 -8.21 9.10 27.94
N ASN A 89 -7.20 8.40 27.42
CA ASN A 89 -7.29 7.04 26.88
C ASN A 89 -8.31 6.92 25.73
N THR A 90 -8.58 8.02 25.02
CA THR A 90 -9.56 8.01 23.91
C THR A 90 -8.86 7.87 22.56
N PRO A 91 -9.33 6.95 21.69
CA PRO A 91 -8.78 6.79 20.35
C PRO A 91 -9.23 7.92 19.42
N TYR A 92 -8.35 8.34 18.51
CA TYR A 92 -8.65 9.32 17.47
C TYR A 92 -7.80 9.10 16.22
N VAL A 93 -8.37 9.52 15.08
CA VAL A 93 -7.72 9.55 13.77
C VAL A 93 -6.97 10.88 13.63
N PRO A 94 -5.62 10.87 13.60
CA PRO A 94 -4.84 12.07 13.36
C PRO A 94 -4.85 12.43 11.87
N THR A 95 -4.86 13.72 11.54
CA THR A 95 -4.41 14.19 10.23
C THR A 95 -2.93 14.48 10.30
N LEU A 96 -2.09 13.55 9.82
CA LEU A 96 -0.64 13.69 9.92
C LEU A 96 -0.13 14.86 9.07
N PRO A 97 0.66 15.79 9.64
CA PRO A 97 1.10 16.97 8.93
C PRO A 97 2.28 16.64 7.99
N LEU A 98 2.15 17.04 6.72
CA LEU A 98 3.20 16.81 5.72
C LEU A 98 4.50 17.52 6.09
N GLY A 99 5.59 16.76 6.23
CA GLY A 99 6.93 17.28 6.51
C GLY A 99 7.11 17.87 7.91
N GLN A 100 6.15 17.68 8.83
CA GLN A 100 6.23 18.11 10.24
C GLN A 100 6.15 16.92 11.21
N ILE A 101 6.70 15.78 10.78
CA ILE A 101 6.85 14.57 11.60
C ILE A 101 8.34 14.43 11.93
N TYR A 102 8.64 14.19 13.20
CA TYR A 102 10.00 14.16 13.72
C TYR A 102 10.27 12.90 14.55
N ASP A 103 11.50 12.40 14.51
CA ASP A 103 11.98 11.37 15.42
C ASP A 103 12.29 11.92 16.83
N ALA A 104 12.75 11.03 17.72
CA ALA A 104 13.12 11.37 19.09
C ALA A 104 14.32 12.32 19.17
N GLU A 105 15.23 12.25 18.19
CA GLU A 105 16.38 13.14 18.04
C GLU A 105 16.01 14.52 17.43
N GLY A 106 14.77 14.67 16.94
CA GLY A 106 14.27 15.89 16.32
C GLY A 106 14.61 16.03 14.84
N ASN A 107 15.02 14.96 14.16
CA ASN A 107 15.18 14.92 12.70
C ASN A 107 13.83 14.69 12.03
N HIS A 108 13.68 15.22 10.81
CA HIS A 108 12.49 14.97 10.00
C HIS A 108 12.43 13.51 9.54
N ILE A 109 11.25 12.92 9.67
CA ILE A 109 10.90 11.58 9.17
C ILE A 109 9.61 11.64 8.37
N ASN A 110 9.31 10.60 7.59
CA ASN A 110 8.03 10.46 6.91
C ASN A 110 7.03 9.67 7.76
N ALA A 111 5.75 9.74 7.42
CA ALA A 111 4.71 8.93 8.07
C ALA A 111 4.98 7.42 7.95
N SER A 112 5.59 6.97 6.85
CA SER A 112 5.98 5.58 6.63
C SER A 112 7.13 5.10 7.54
N ASP A 113 7.90 6.02 8.12
CA ASP A 113 9.01 5.70 9.02
C ASP A 113 8.55 5.59 10.49
N PHE A 114 7.26 5.84 10.73
CA PHE A 114 6.62 5.80 12.03
C PHE A 114 6.29 4.36 12.42
N ALA A 115 6.30 4.05 13.72
CA ALA A 115 6.08 2.68 14.19
C ALA A 115 4.93 2.59 15.20
N VAL A 116 4.17 1.50 15.11
CA VAL A 116 3.19 1.10 16.13
C VAL A 116 3.91 0.91 17.47
N GLY A 117 3.26 1.34 18.56
CA GLY A 117 3.82 1.36 19.90
C GLY A 117 4.56 2.65 20.24
N ASN A 118 4.85 3.54 19.29
CA ASN A 118 5.52 4.81 19.60
C ASN A 118 4.66 5.69 20.51
N ILE A 119 5.29 6.36 21.47
CA ILE A 119 4.69 7.47 22.21
C ILE A 119 5.14 8.76 21.56
N VAL A 120 4.17 9.58 21.16
CA VAL A 120 4.40 10.78 20.39
C VAL A 120 3.78 12.00 21.04
N GLN A 121 4.45 13.12 20.89
CA GLN A 121 3.90 14.44 21.17
C GLN A 121 3.17 14.96 19.93
N VAL A 122 1.93 15.35 20.11
CA VAL A 122 1.09 15.96 19.09
C VAL A 122 0.87 17.42 19.46
N SER A 123 1.24 18.33 18.56
CA SER A 123 0.97 19.77 18.71
C SER A 123 -0.04 20.20 17.66
N GLY A 124 -1.14 20.83 18.07
CA GLY A 124 -2.22 21.25 17.18
C GLY A 124 -3.17 22.27 17.81
N ASN A 125 -4.34 22.48 17.20
CA ASN A 125 -5.33 23.45 17.70
C ASN A 125 -6.23 22.93 18.83
N GLY A 126 -6.05 21.68 19.26
CA GLY A 126 -6.84 21.03 20.32
C GLY A 126 -8.27 20.65 19.93
N ILE A 127 -8.70 20.88 18.68
CA ILE A 127 -10.08 20.69 18.26
C ILE A 127 -10.25 19.29 17.64
N MET A 128 -10.90 18.39 18.40
CA MET A 128 -11.35 17.08 17.91
C MET A 128 -12.82 17.13 17.47
N LEU A 129 -13.16 16.42 16.39
CA LEU A 129 -14.55 16.26 15.94
C LEU A 129 -15.29 15.22 16.78
N GLU A 130 -16.57 15.47 17.07
CA GLU A 130 -17.46 14.59 17.84
C GLU A 130 -17.81 13.30 17.07
N SER A 131 -16.90 12.34 17.10
CA SER A 131 -16.97 11.02 16.45
C SER A 131 -16.26 9.98 17.30
N TYR A 132 -16.46 8.68 16.99
CA TYR A 132 -15.71 7.61 17.64
C TYR A 132 -15.18 6.61 16.59
N PRO A 133 -13.85 6.44 16.47
CA PRO A 133 -12.80 7.28 17.07
C PRO A 133 -12.95 8.76 16.70
N GLY A 134 -12.45 9.66 17.57
CA GLY A 134 -12.46 11.10 17.29
C GLY A 134 -11.65 11.42 16.03
N GLN A 135 -11.84 12.58 15.42
CA GLN A 135 -10.96 13.04 14.33
C GLN A 135 -10.23 14.30 14.72
N TYR A 136 -8.93 14.36 14.48
CA TYR A 136 -8.11 15.52 14.84
C TYR A 136 -7.44 16.14 13.59
N PRO A 137 -8.15 17.02 12.86
CA PRO A 137 -7.65 17.61 11.62
C PRO A 137 -6.63 18.75 11.82
N GLY A 138 -6.59 19.35 13.02
CA GLY A 138 -5.79 20.54 13.30
C GLY A 138 -4.38 20.29 13.81
N ILE A 139 -3.79 19.12 13.53
CA ILE A 139 -2.44 18.77 13.95
C ILE A 139 -1.42 19.54 13.10
N ALA A 140 -0.52 20.26 13.77
CA ALA A 140 0.54 21.04 13.13
C ALA A 140 1.90 20.33 13.17
N ARG A 141 2.14 19.51 14.19
CA ARG A 141 3.40 18.77 14.38
C ARG A 141 3.17 17.46 15.12
N VAL A 142 3.91 16.43 14.75
CA VAL A 142 4.03 15.17 15.50
C VAL A 142 5.51 14.89 15.75
N GLN A 143 5.89 14.55 16.98
CA GLN A 143 7.26 14.17 17.33
C GLN A 143 7.27 12.90 18.17
N VAL A 144 8.06 11.91 17.77
CA VAL A 144 8.30 10.72 18.61
C VAL A 144 9.02 11.17 19.88
N LEU A 145 8.47 10.81 21.04
CA LEU A 145 9.14 11.00 22.34
C LEU A 145 9.90 9.73 22.73
N GLU A 146 9.24 8.59 22.55
CA GLU A 146 9.76 7.29 22.92
C GLU A 146 9.36 6.24 21.88
N GLN A 147 10.34 5.40 21.49
CA GLN A 147 10.02 4.16 20.80
C GLN A 147 9.43 3.19 21.82
N GLY A 148 8.10 3.14 21.89
CA GLY A 148 7.42 2.19 22.77
C GLY A 148 7.30 0.79 22.15
N ASN A 149 6.68 -0.11 22.90
CA ASN A 149 6.57 -1.51 22.52
C ASN A 149 5.32 -1.72 21.67
N PRO A 150 5.41 -2.35 20.48
CA PRO A 150 4.22 -2.66 19.69
C PRO A 150 3.12 -3.42 20.46
N ALA A 151 3.50 -4.24 21.47
CA ALA A 151 2.54 -4.94 22.33
C ALA A 151 1.66 -4.00 23.19
N ASP A 152 2.04 -2.73 23.34
CA ASP A 152 1.21 -1.74 24.03
C ASP A 152 -0.07 -1.42 23.22
N ALA A 153 -0.07 -1.68 21.91
CA ALA A 153 -1.25 -1.57 21.05
C ALA A 153 -2.25 -2.73 21.24
N ASP A 154 -1.83 -3.88 21.79
CA ASP A 154 -2.69 -5.06 21.97
C ASP A 154 -3.92 -4.76 22.86
N ALA A 155 -3.77 -3.82 23.80
CA ALA A 155 -4.87 -3.37 24.65
C ALA A 155 -6.01 -2.66 23.89
N TYR A 156 -5.76 -2.29 22.63
CA TYR A 156 -6.69 -1.57 21.76
C TYR A 156 -7.12 -2.39 20.53
N ALA A 157 -6.87 -3.71 20.52
CA ALA A 157 -7.21 -4.60 19.41
C ALA A 157 -8.67 -4.42 18.94
N ASP A 158 -9.64 -4.44 19.87
CA ASP A 158 -11.07 -4.25 19.55
C ASP A 158 -11.37 -2.91 18.86
N VAL A 159 -10.65 -1.85 19.25
CA VAL A 159 -10.81 -0.51 18.66
C VAL A 159 -10.19 -0.45 17.28
N ILE A 160 -9.01 -1.06 17.12
CA ILE A 160 -8.32 -1.18 15.83
C ILE A 160 -9.21 -1.95 14.85
N GLU A 161 -9.75 -3.09 15.27
CA GLU A 161 -10.66 -3.92 14.48
C GLU A 161 -11.93 -3.15 14.10
N MET A 162 -12.58 -2.48 15.05
CA MET A 162 -13.76 -1.67 14.75
C MET A 162 -13.48 -0.52 13.77
N TRP A 163 -12.32 0.13 13.90
CA TRP A 163 -12.01 1.36 13.18
C TRP A 163 -11.34 1.16 11.83
N ALA A 164 -10.41 0.23 11.71
CA ALA A 164 -9.73 -0.08 10.44
C ALA A 164 -10.71 -0.58 9.37
N GLY A 165 -11.98 -0.75 9.75
CA GLY A 165 -12.80 -1.80 9.24
C GLY A 165 -12.13 -3.10 9.66
N GLY A 166 -12.85 -3.94 10.38
CA GLY A 166 -12.95 -5.26 9.81
C GLY A 166 -13.30 -4.98 8.35
N ALA A 167 -12.37 -5.22 7.41
CA ALA A 167 -12.78 -5.93 6.22
C ALA A 167 -13.78 -6.93 6.75
N ASP A 168 -15.04 -6.86 6.32
CA ASP A 168 -16.04 -7.78 6.84
C ASP A 168 -15.42 -9.16 6.64
N GLU A 169 -14.80 -9.72 7.68
CA GLU A 169 -13.93 -10.89 7.56
C GLU A 169 -14.81 -12.11 7.27
N SER A 170 -16.13 -11.91 7.43
CA SER A 170 -17.20 -12.82 7.02
C SER A 170 -17.62 -12.64 5.57
N ALA A 171 -17.26 -11.54 4.91
CA ALA A 171 -17.49 -11.36 3.49
C ALA A 171 -16.43 -12.12 2.69
N VAL A 172 -16.91 -12.87 1.70
CA VAL A 172 -16.05 -13.56 0.72
C VAL A 172 -15.09 -12.54 0.09
N PRO A 173 -13.79 -12.88 -0.05
CA PRO A 173 -12.81 -11.97 -0.61
C PRO A 173 -13.11 -11.64 -2.09
N TYR A 174 -12.71 -10.44 -2.49
CA TYR A 174 -12.67 -10.00 -3.88
C TYR A 174 -11.27 -9.47 -4.19
N ALA A 175 -10.93 -9.40 -5.46
CA ALA A 175 -9.65 -8.87 -5.91
C ALA A 175 -9.82 -7.75 -6.94
N SER A 176 -8.80 -6.92 -7.10
CA SER A 176 -8.69 -6.01 -8.24
C SER A 176 -7.40 -6.26 -9.01
N LEU A 177 -7.51 -6.23 -10.34
CA LEU A 177 -6.37 -6.35 -11.26
C LEU A 177 -6.16 -5.02 -11.97
N GLU A 178 -5.01 -4.42 -11.77
CA GLU A 178 -4.60 -3.17 -12.41
C GLU A 178 -3.52 -3.40 -13.45
N TYR A 179 -3.67 -2.83 -14.64
CA TYR A 179 -2.66 -2.91 -15.69
C TYR A 179 -2.71 -1.70 -16.62
N SER A 180 -1.62 -1.48 -17.35
CA SER A 180 -1.56 -0.45 -18.39
C SER A 180 -1.97 -1.02 -19.75
N SER A 181 -2.85 -0.30 -20.45
CA SER A 181 -3.27 -0.58 -21.82
C SER A 181 -3.00 0.63 -22.73
N ASP A 182 -3.22 0.48 -24.04
CA ASP A 182 -3.15 1.58 -25.02
C ASP A 182 -4.17 2.71 -24.73
N LEU A 183 -5.21 2.44 -23.94
CA LEU A 183 -6.25 3.39 -23.55
C LEU A 183 -5.98 4.05 -22.18
N GLY A 184 -4.93 3.65 -21.48
CA GLY A 184 -4.57 4.12 -20.14
C GLY A 184 -4.55 3.02 -19.10
N GLN A 185 -4.55 3.41 -17.82
CA GLN A 185 -4.60 2.49 -16.69
C GLN A 185 -6.01 1.91 -16.55
N ILE A 186 -6.09 0.58 -16.47
CA ILE A 186 -7.33 -0.18 -16.36
C ILE A 186 -7.33 -0.90 -15.02
N THR A 187 -8.49 -0.93 -14.37
CA THR A 187 -8.74 -1.71 -13.15
C THR A 187 -9.92 -2.64 -13.43
N LEU A 188 -9.73 -3.93 -13.19
CA LEU A 188 -10.79 -4.94 -13.19
C LEU A 188 -11.11 -5.31 -11.74
N SER A 189 -12.38 -5.53 -11.44
CA SER A 189 -12.83 -6.10 -10.17
C SER A 189 -13.14 -7.58 -10.39
N LEU A 190 -12.43 -8.46 -9.71
CA LEU A 190 -12.56 -9.90 -9.80
C LEU A 190 -13.36 -10.40 -8.59
N ASP A 191 -14.50 -11.03 -8.87
CA ASP A 191 -15.26 -11.78 -7.87
C ASP A 191 -14.73 -13.22 -7.79
N ALA A 192 -14.73 -13.81 -6.60
CA ALA A 192 -14.38 -15.22 -6.43
C ALA A 192 -15.38 -16.11 -7.18
N TYR A 193 -14.88 -16.96 -8.07
CA TYR A 193 -15.73 -17.90 -8.79
C TYR A 193 -15.94 -19.18 -7.97
N ASP A 194 -14.89 -19.67 -7.30
CA ASP A 194 -14.90 -20.79 -6.35
C ASP A 194 -14.38 -20.35 -4.99
N TYR A 195 -14.94 -20.87 -3.90
CA TYR A 195 -14.47 -20.58 -2.53
C TYR A 195 -15.03 -21.54 -1.47
N GLU A 196 -14.25 -21.73 -0.40
CA GLU A 196 -14.69 -22.21 0.92
C GLU A 196 -14.28 -21.15 1.96
N TRP A 197 -15.26 -20.55 2.65
CA TRP A 197 -15.06 -19.41 3.52
C TRP A 197 -15.75 -19.58 4.88
N HIS A 198 -15.01 -19.37 5.97
CA HIS A 198 -15.53 -19.39 7.32
C HIS A 198 -15.78 -17.97 7.83
N THR A 199 -17.03 -17.70 8.20
CA THR A 199 -17.45 -16.41 8.73
C THR A 199 -17.24 -16.30 10.24
N ALA A 200 -17.18 -15.07 10.76
CA ALA A 200 -16.98 -14.81 12.19
C ALA A 200 -18.13 -15.33 13.07
N ASP A 201 -19.34 -15.47 12.52
CA ASP A 201 -20.48 -16.09 13.21
C ASP A 201 -20.49 -17.63 13.14
N GLY A 202 -19.43 -18.23 12.59
CA GLY A 202 -19.19 -19.68 12.54
C GLY A 202 -19.97 -20.39 11.44
N GLN A 203 -20.44 -19.69 10.41
CA GLN A 203 -20.99 -20.30 9.21
C GLN A 203 -19.87 -20.62 8.22
N THR A 204 -20.07 -21.65 7.40
CA THR A 204 -19.24 -21.90 6.23
C THR A 204 -20.04 -21.52 4.99
N LEU A 205 -19.48 -20.64 4.17
CA LEU A 205 -19.98 -20.30 2.85
C LEU A 205 -19.14 -21.07 1.83
N GLU A 206 -19.80 -21.78 0.92
CA GLU A 206 -19.15 -22.56 -0.13
C GLU A 206 -19.81 -22.23 -1.46
N LYS A 207 -19.00 -22.18 -2.52
CA LYS A 207 -19.49 -22.06 -3.88
C LYS A 207 -18.54 -22.78 -4.81
N ASP A 208 -18.91 -23.97 -5.24
CA ASP A 208 -18.21 -24.74 -6.28
C ASP A 208 -18.74 -24.34 -7.66
N ALA A 209 -17.94 -23.61 -8.45
CA ALA A 209 -18.29 -23.21 -9.81
C ALA A 209 -17.12 -23.49 -10.78
N SER A 210 -17.44 -24.02 -11.96
CA SER A 210 -16.46 -24.13 -13.05
C SER A 210 -16.32 -22.81 -13.82
N LEU A 211 -15.12 -22.55 -14.33
CA LEU A 211 -14.83 -21.48 -15.28
C LEU A 211 -15.28 -21.81 -16.70
N ASP A 212 -15.56 -23.08 -16.99
CA ASP A 212 -15.88 -23.59 -18.31
C ASP A 212 -17.18 -24.40 -18.35
N THR A 213 -17.58 -24.74 -19.58
CA THR A 213 -18.65 -25.70 -19.85
C THR A 213 -18.30 -26.54 -21.06
N ASP A 214 -18.60 -27.85 -20.98
CA ASP A 214 -18.48 -28.77 -22.10
C ASP A 214 -19.39 -28.32 -23.27
N ALA A 215 -18.78 -27.94 -24.39
CA ALA A 215 -19.52 -27.71 -25.62
C ALA A 215 -19.85 -29.01 -26.35
N ALA A 216 -20.86 -28.95 -27.24
CA ALA A 216 -21.32 -30.12 -27.99
C ALA A 216 -20.27 -30.69 -28.97
N ASP A 217 -19.26 -29.90 -29.33
CA ASP A 217 -18.12 -30.30 -30.14
C ASP A 217 -16.94 -30.84 -29.30
N GLY A 218 -17.10 -30.89 -27.97
CA GLY A 218 -16.12 -31.43 -27.03
C GLY A 218 -15.03 -30.45 -26.62
N SER A 219 -15.16 -29.15 -26.93
CA SER A 219 -14.26 -28.13 -26.39
C SER A 219 -14.79 -27.55 -25.08
N ASP A 220 -13.88 -27.23 -24.16
CA ASP A 220 -14.19 -26.51 -22.93
C ASP A 220 -14.34 -25.02 -23.23
N VAL A 221 -15.58 -24.52 -23.14
CA VAL A 221 -15.92 -23.12 -23.43
C VAL A 221 -15.89 -22.32 -22.15
N ILE A 222 -14.98 -21.35 -22.09
CA ILE A 222 -14.86 -20.42 -20.97
C ILE A 222 -16.15 -19.61 -20.82
N SER A 223 -16.62 -19.49 -19.58
CA SER A 223 -17.82 -18.75 -19.21
C SER A 223 -17.70 -17.28 -19.59
N ASP A 224 -18.81 -16.71 -20.10
CA ASP A 224 -18.90 -15.28 -20.42
C ASP A 224 -18.79 -14.38 -19.17
N SER A 225 -18.81 -14.96 -17.95
CA SER A 225 -18.58 -14.23 -16.70
C SER A 225 -17.11 -13.96 -16.40
N VAL A 226 -16.18 -14.68 -17.04
CA VAL A 226 -14.73 -14.46 -16.87
C VAL A 226 -14.36 -13.16 -17.57
N LEU A 227 -13.68 -12.26 -16.85
CA LEU A 227 -13.41 -10.91 -17.33
C LEU A 227 -12.24 -10.87 -18.33
N ASP A 228 -12.37 -10.00 -19.34
CA ASP A 228 -11.34 -9.77 -20.35
C ASP A 228 -10.37 -8.66 -19.95
N ALA A 229 -9.15 -9.02 -19.59
CA ALA A 229 -8.01 -8.11 -19.54
C ALA A 229 -7.51 -7.83 -20.95
N SER A 230 -8.01 -6.73 -21.53
CA SER A 230 -7.77 -6.32 -22.91
C SER A 230 -6.35 -5.79 -23.13
N ILE A 231 -5.40 -6.71 -23.30
CA ILE A 231 -4.00 -6.40 -23.60
C ILE A 231 -3.62 -6.87 -25.00
N THR A 232 -2.77 -6.10 -25.68
CA THR A 232 -2.27 -6.38 -27.05
C THR A 232 -0.81 -6.83 -27.06
N ALA A 233 -0.11 -6.67 -25.94
CA ALA A 233 1.28 -7.06 -25.73
C ALA A 233 1.50 -7.43 -24.26
N PRO A 234 2.58 -8.17 -23.94
CA PRO A 234 2.95 -8.46 -22.56
C PRO A 234 3.09 -7.19 -21.72
N THR A 235 2.53 -7.20 -20.51
CA THR A 235 2.56 -6.07 -19.58
C THR A 235 2.57 -6.57 -18.14
N GLN A 236 3.02 -5.72 -17.21
CA GLN A 236 2.96 -6.02 -15.79
C GLN A 236 1.58 -5.62 -15.25
N ALA A 237 1.02 -6.47 -14.39
CA ALA A 237 -0.21 -6.22 -13.66
C ALA A 237 0.03 -6.21 -12.15
N THR A 238 -0.77 -5.43 -11.43
CA THR A 238 -0.84 -5.41 -9.97
C THR A 238 -2.17 -6.02 -9.54
N LEU A 239 -2.12 -7.02 -8.67
CA LEU A 239 -3.26 -7.70 -8.07
C LEU A 239 -3.37 -7.30 -6.61
N SER A 240 -4.54 -6.83 -6.20
CA SER A 240 -4.83 -6.40 -4.84
C SER A 240 -6.02 -7.19 -4.28
N PHE A 241 -5.89 -7.76 -3.09
CA PHE A 241 -6.99 -8.47 -2.42
C PHE A 241 -7.68 -7.61 -1.36
N SER A 242 -8.97 -7.83 -1.16
CA SER A 242 -9.74 -7.20 -0.07
C SER A 242 -9.39 -7.72 1.32
N HIS A 243 -8.78 -8.91 1.39
CA HIS A 243 -8.30 -9.56 2.60
C HIS A 243 -6.83 -9.92 2.49
N THR A 244 -6.20 -10.18 3.64
CA THR A 244 -4.80 -10.55 3.69
C THR A 244 -4.59 -12.01 3.30
N ALA A 245 -4.10 -12.21 2.08
CA ALA A 245 -3.72 -13.53 1.60
C ALA A 245 -2.43 -14.01 2.28
N THR A 246 -2.46 -15.23 2.83
CA THR A 246 -1.31 -15.89 3.46
C THR A 246 -0.45 -16.63 2.43
N ALA A 247 -1.05 -17.05 1.31
CA ALA A 247 -0.38 -17.65 0.17
C ALA A 247 -1.18 -17.38 -1.12
N ILE A 248 -0.46 -17.29 -2.23
CA ILE A 248 -1.07 -17.21 -3.56
C ILE A 248 -0.34 -18.11 -4.56
N THR A 249 -1.11 -18.66 -5.48
CA THR A 249 -0.67 -19.41 -6.66
C THR A 249 -1.33 -18.78 -7.88
N ILE A 250 -0.54 -18.52 -8.91
CA ILE A 250 -1.03 -17.99 -10.18
C ILE A 250 -0.63 -18.96 -11.27
N GLU A 251 -1.62 -19.43 -12.02
CA GLU A 251 -1.44 -20.33 -13.13
C GLU A 251 -2.07 -19.75 -14.39
N ARG A 252 -1.57 -20.17 -15.54
CA ARG A 252 -2.13 -19.76 -16.83
C ARG A 252 -2.22 -20.88 -17.82
N GLU A 253 -3.26 -20.83 -18.63
CA GLU A 253 -3.59 -21.79 -19.67
C GLU A 253 -3.83 -21.09 -21.00
N SER A 254 -3.41 -21.70 -22.11
CA SER A 254 -3.58 -21.07 -23.42
C SER A 254 -5.03 -21.18 -23.88
N VAL A 255 -5.61 -20.07 -24.33
CA VAL A 255 -6.96 -20.00 -24.86
C VAL A 255 -7.00 -19.47 -26.29
N ALA A 256 -8.05 -19.83 -27.03
CA ALA A 256 -8.28 -19.35 -28.39
C ALA A 256 -9.78 -19.10 -28.65
N LEU A 257 -10.08 -18.40 -29.73
CA LEU A 257 -11.46 -18.33 -30.23
C LEU A 257 -11.76 -19.55 -31.10
N ASN A 258 -12.83 -20.26 -30.78
CA ASN A 258 -13.36 -21.30 -31.67
C ASN A 258 -14.05 -20.70 -32.90
N GLY A 259 -14.48 -21.55 -33.83
CA GLY A 259 -15.18 -21.13 -35.06
C GLY A 259 -16.52 -20.41 -34.86
N GLN A 260 -17.01 -20.34 -33.61
CA GLN A 260 -18.25 -19.67 -33.20
C GLN A 260 -17.96 -18.36 -32.43
N GLY A 261 -16.70 -17.98 -32.26
CA GLY A 261 -16.29 -16.79 -31.51
C GLY A 261 -16.39 -16.94 -30.00
N LYS A 262 -16.45 -18.18 -29.50
CA LYS A 262 -16.35 -18.49 -28.07
C LYS A 262 -14.91 -18.75 -27.69
N ILE A 263 -14.54 -18.37 -26.46
CA ILE A 263 -13.22 -18.64 -25.91
C ILE A 263 -13.20 -20.10 -25.47
N VAL A 264 -12.19 -20.83 -25.91
CA VAL A 264 -11.98 -22.23 -25.57
C VAL A 264 -10.55 -22.45 -25.11
N GLU A 265 -10.37 -23.41 -24.22
CA GLU A 265 -9.06 -23.89 -23.82
C GLU A 265 -8.37 -24.62 -24.97
N ASN A 266 -7.05 -24.46 -25.07
CA ASN A 266 -6.25 -25.24 -26.02
C ASN A 266 -5.83 -26.56 -25.38
N GLU A 267 -6.59 -27.62 -25.70
CA GLU A 267 -6.28 -28.97 -25.23
C GLU A 267 -4.81 -29.36 -25.45
N GLY A 268 -4.14 -29.78 -24.38
CA GLY A 268 -2.77 -30.30 -24.40
C GLY A 268 -1.66 -29.26 -24.30
N ALA A 269 -1.96 -27.96 -24.16
CA ALA A 269 -0.97 -26.93 -23.84
C ALA A 269 -0.45 -27.07 -22.39
N GLY A 270 -1.34 -27.50 -21.49
CA GLY A 270 -1.07 -27.68 -20.07
C GLY A 270 -0.91 -26.37 -19.31
N THR A 271 -1.07 -26.47 -18.00
CA THR A 271 -1.01 -25.36 -17.05
C THR A 271 0.44 -24.89 -16.82
N ILE A 272 0.64 -23.56 -16.76
CA ILE A 272 1.95 -22.94 -16.53
C ILE A 272 1.86 -22.03 -15.29
N SER A 273 2.66 -22.30 -14.26
CA SER A 273 2.75 -21.36 -13.13
C SER A 273 3.39 -20.03 -13.54
N VAL A 274 2.82 -18.94 -13.04
CA VAL A 274 3.26 -17.56 -13.24
C VAL A 274 3.96 -17.07 -11.98
N ALA A 275 5.15 -16.47 -12.15
CA ALA A 275 5.87 -15.91 -11.01
C ALA A 275 5.26 -14.57 -10.59
N CYS A 276 5.03 -14.42 -9.29
CA CYS A 276 4.59 -13.17 -8.66
C CYS A 276 5.67 -12.58 -7.76
N SER A 277 5.51 -11.31 -7.41
CA SER A 277 6.29 -10.62 -6.37
C SER A 277 5.36 -9.75 -5.53
N GLN A 278 5.38 -9.95 -4.21
CA GLN A 278 4.64 -9.09 -3.29
C GLN A 278 5.33 -7.73 -3.19
N ILE A 279 4.55 -6.65 -3.27
CA ILE A 279 5.07 -5.27 -3.16
C ILE A 279 4.66 -4.65 -1.82
N GLU A 280 3.39 -4.80 -1.45
CA GLU A 280 2.82 -4.32 -0.20
C GLU A 280 1.90 -5.40 0.39
N ASN A 281 1.39 -5.17 1.60
CA ASN A 281 0.37 -6.05 2.16
C ASN A 281 -0.79 -6.15 1.16
N ASN A 282 -1.14 -7.39 0.79
CA ASN A 282 -2.26 -7.76 -0.08
C ASN A 282 -2.10 -7.34 -1.54
N GLN A 283 -0.92 -6.84 -1.95
CA GLN A 283 -0.63 -6.45 -3.32
C GLN A 283 0.54 -7.23 -3.92
N TYR A 284 0.31 -7.76 -5.12
CA TYR A 284 1.23 -8.62 -5.85
C TYR A 284 1.40 -8.13 -7.28
N THR A 285 2.59 -8.26 -7.84
CA THR A 285 2.84 -8.01 -9.26
C THR A 285 3.26 -9.27 -9.99
N PHE A 286 2.83 -9.38 -11.24
CA PHE A 286 3.22 -10.45 -12.15
C PHE A 286 3.04 -9.98 -13.60
N ASP A 287 3.66 -10.70 -14.53
CA ASP A 287 3.54 -10.40 -15.95
C ASP A 287 2.35 -11.13 -16.55
N ILE A 288 1.52 -10.41 -17.32
CA ILE A 288 0.43 -10.94 -18.12
C ILE A 288 0.75 -10.82 -19.60
N GLU A 289 0.44 -11.88 -20.34
CA GLU A 289 0.62 -12.01 -21.79
C GLU A 289 -0.73 -12.29 -22.47
N PRO A 290 -0.96 -11.79 -23.71
CA PRO A 290 -2.17 -12.11 -24.47
C PRO A 290 -2.24 -13.60 -24.84
N GLY A 291 -3.46 -14.12 -24.93
CA GLY A 291 -3.78 -15.49 -25.35
C GLY A 291 -3.92 -16.49 -24.20
N TYR A 292 -4.15 -16.02 -22.97
CA TYR A 292 -4.18 -16.88 -21.78
C TYR A 292 -5.39 -16.63 -20.87
N LEU A 293 -5.92 -17.71 -20.28
CA LEU A 293 -6.69 -17.69 -19.05
C LEU A 293 -5.71 -17.67 -17.87
N TYR A 294 -5.94 -16.80 -16.90
CA TYR A 294 -5.20 -16.75 -15.64
C TYR A 294 -6.13 -17.17 -14.51
N GLU A 295 -5.67 -18.12 -13.72
CA GLU A 295 -6.33 -18.61 -12.51
C GLU A 295 -5.45 -18.25 -11.32
N ILE A 296 -6.10 -17.69 -10.31
CA ILE A 296 -5.46 -17.21 -9.10
C ILE A 296 -6.14 -17.91 -7.93
N GLU A 297 -5.42 -18.80 -7.28
CA GLU A 297 -5.83 -19.43 -6.02
C GLU A 297 -5.17 -18.65 -4.88
N ALA A 298 -5.99 -18.22 -3.92
CA ALA A 298 -5.55 -17.43 -2.78
C ALA A 298 -6.05 -18.06 -1.47
N HIS A 299 -5.11 -18.27 -0.56
CA HIS A 299 -5.42 -18.71 0.81
C HIS A 299 -5.41 -17.53 1.76
N PHE A 300 -6.34 -17.53 2.70
CA PHE A 300 -6.54 -16.55 3.75
C PHE A 300 -6.67 -17.27 5.09
N ASP A 301 -6.63 -16.55 6.20
CA ASP A 301 -6.84 -17.16 7.53
C ASP A 301 -8.25 -17.77 7.68
N ASN A 302 -9.23 -17.22 6.96
CA ASN A 302 -10.65 -17.60 7.05
C ASN A 302 -11.08 -18.61 5.98
N GLY A 303 -10.21 -19.01 5.05
CA GLY A 303 -10.56 -19.93 3.98
C GLY A 303 -9.75 -19.71 2.70
N GLU A 304 -10.29 -20.18 1.59
CA GLU A 304 -9.68 -20.08 0.26
C GLU A 304 -10.68 -19.58 -0.77
N ALA A 305 -10.17 -18.88 -1.78
CA ALA A 305 -10.97 -18.35 -2.87
C ALA A 305 -10.17 -18.27 -4.16
N ASP A 306 -10.84 -18.60 -5.26
CA ASP A 306 -10.26 -18.63 -6.59
C ASP A 306 -10.85 -17.54 -7.48
N PHE A 307 -9.98 -16.90 -8.25
CA PHE A 307 -10.28 -15.79 -9.13
C PHE A 307 -9.76 -16.10 -10.53
N ALA A 308 -10.45 -15.58 -11.55
CA ALA A 308 -10.00 -15.77 -12.92
C ALA A 308 -10.25 -14.56 -13.81
N PHE A 309 -9.37 -14.38 -14.79
CA PHE A 309 -9.55 -13.46 -15.89
C PHE A 309 -8.85 -14.02 -17.13
N HIS A 310 -9.29 -13.63 -18.32
CA HIS A 310 -8.63 -14.01 -19.56
C HIS A 310 -8.04 -12.79 -20.26
N THR A 311 -7.07 -13.03 -21.14
CA THR A 311 -6.41 -12.00 -21.95
C THR A 311 -6.57 -12.39 -23.41
N LEU A 312 -7.65 -12.00 -24.07
CA LEU A 312 -7.81 -12.42 -25.47
C LEU A 312 -6.81 -11.70 -26.38
N ASN A 313 -6.19 -12.46 -27.29
CA ASN A 313 -5.42 -11.87 -28.38
C ASN A 313 -6.41 -11.26 -29.39
N LYS A 314 -6.48 -9.93 -29.46
CA LYS A 314 -7.38 -9.18 -30.35
C LYS A 314 -6.72 -8.81 -31.66
#